data_AF-A0A7W4Z7S7-F1
#
_entry.id   AF-A0A7W4Z7S7-F1
#
_cell.length_a   1.000
_cell.length_b   1.000
_cell.length_c   1.000
_cell.angle_alpha   90.00
_cell.angle_beta   90.00
_cell.angle_gamma   90.00
#
_symmetry.space_group_name_H-M   'P 1'
#
loop_
_entity.id
_entity.type
_entity.pdbx_description
1 polymer ?
#
loop_
_entity_poly.entity_id
_entity_poly.type
_entity_poly.pdbx_seq_one_letter_code
_entity_poly.pdbx_strand_id
1 'polypeptide(L)'
;MDAKTLILDHAVRHFAEKGYDGVSLREISRDAGLNAALVHYHFGNKEAVYREVISRYLKALNEQRLENLRRIDPNLKGKRRIEALIRGYISPHLELCGDEKAHAYVRLLARFVMESHSLTDSIYTELLMPIRNQYLLALRETAPNISTDAVVRVFSFAVMLMITAPFDGSYRTMSGRDAWPEEPEDLIDQIVGFTVAGIADLAEASGAGIGKLG
;
A
#
# COMPACT_ATOMS: atom_id res chain seq x y z
N MET A 1 24.07 11.99 9.16
CA MET A 1 22.68 11.52 9.22
C MET A 1 22.03 12.17 10.44
N ASP A 2 20.84 12.74 10.32
CA ASP A 2 20.13 13.36 11.46
C ASP A 2 19.72 12.28 12.47
N ALA A 3 19.72 12.61 13.77
CA ALA A 3 19.35 11.69 14.84
C ALA A 3 17.92 11.15 14.66
N LYS A 4 16.98 11.99 14.19
CA LYS A 4 15.61 11.53 13.87
C LYS A 4 15.60 10.47 12.79
N THR A 5 16.30 10.71 11.67
CA THR A 5 16.39 9.72 10.57
C THR A 5 16.96 8.40 11.06
N LEU A 6 18.05 8.44 11.83
CA LEU A 6 18.67 7.24 12.39
C LEU A 6 17.68 6.48 13.30
N ILE A 7 16.96 7.18 14.18
CA ILE A 7 15.94 6.55 15.05
C ILE A 7 14.86 5.87 14.21
N LEU A 8 14.35 6.51 13.16
CA LEU A 8 13.30 5.94 12.30
C LEU A 8 13.78 4.73 11.50
N ASP A 9 15.04 4.72 11.04
CA ASP A 9 15.66 3.63 10.28
C ASP A 9 15.94 2.38 11.13
N HIS A 10 16.11 2.57 12.44
CA HIS A 10 16.15 1.47 13.40
C HIS A 10 14.75 1.05 13.82
N ALA A 11 13.87 2.00 14.14
CA ALA A 11 12.52 1.76 14.62
C ALA A 11 11.69 0.88 13.66
N VAL A 12 11.83 1.07 12.35
CA VAL A 12 11.14 0.23 11.36
C VAL A 12 11.41 -1.26 11.56
N ARG A 13 12.67 -1.66 11.74
CA ARG A 13 13.06 -3.07 11.84
C ARG A 13 12.44 -3.68 13.08
N HIS A 14 12.54 -2.97 14.20
CA HIS A 14 11.90 -3.37 15.46
C HIS A 14 10.39 -3.55 15.32
N PHE A 15 9.68 -2.57 14.74
CA PHE A 15 8.23 -2.66 14.56
C PHE A 15 7.81 -3.72 13.52
N ALA A 16 8.58 -3.91 12.45
CA ALA A 16 8.30 -4.92 11.44
C ALA A 16 8.41 -6.35 11.99
N GLU A 17 9.39 -6.58 12.85
CA GLU A 17 9.66 -7.89 13.46
C GLU A 17 8.70 -8.19 14.62
N LYS A 18 8.55 -7.25 15.56
CA LYS A 18 7.91 -7.49 16.86
C LYS A 18 6.51 -6.87 17.01
N GLY A 19 6.04 -6.15 15.99
CA GLY A 19 4.80 -5.38 16.06
C GLY A 19 4.92 -4.16 16.99
N TYR A 20 3.83 -3.39 17.12
CA TYR A 20 3.84 -2.18 17.96
C TYR A 20 4.07 -2.50 19.44
N ASP A 21 3.38 -3.49 19.99
CA ASP A 21 3.40 -3.82 21.42
C ASP A 21 4.72 -4.45 21.88
N GLY A 22 5.37 -5.23 21.01
CA GLY A 22 6.64 -5.90 21.32
C GLY A 22 7.87 -4.99 21.33
N VAL A 23 7.72 -3.69 21.04
CA VAL A 23 8.83 -2.75 20.90
C VAL A 23 8.83 -1.71 22.03
N SER A 24 10.03 -1.36 22.51
CA SER A 24 10.25 -0.25 23.44
C SER A 24 11.18 0.82 22.86
N LEU A 25 10.97 2.09 23.23
CA LEU A 25 11.83 3.19 22.79
C LEU A 25 13.29 3.03 23.24
N ARG A 26 13.51 2.40 24.41
CA ARG A 26 14.84 2.11 24.94
C ARG A 26 15.58 1.08 24.09
N GLU A 27 14.85 0.09 23.57
CA GLU A 27 15.43 -0.88 22.66
C GLU A 27 15.86 -0.21 21.35
N ILE A 28 14.99 0.60 20.74
CA ILE A 28 15.30 1.37 19.52
C ILE A 28 16.52 2.27 19.74
N SER A 29 16.55 3.01 20.85
CA SER A 29 17.66 3.94 21.14
C SER A 29 18.99 3.20 21.30
N ARG A 30 18.98 2.07 22.01
CA ARG A 30 20.17 1.24 22.23
C ARG A 30 20.72 0.71 20.90
N ASP A 31 19.83 0.22 20.04
CA ASP A 31 20.21 -0.30 18.72
C ASP A 31 20.72 0.82 17.79
N ALA A 32 20.15 2.02 17.87
CA ALA A 32 20.62 3.20 17.15
C ALA A 32 21.93 3.79 17.74
N GLY A 33 22.45 3.26 18.84
CA GLY A 33 23.62 3.83 19.53
C GLY A 33 23.37 5.19 20.20
N LEU A 34 22.10 5.50 20.52
CA LEU A 34 21.66 6.79 21.06
C LEU A 34 21.16 6.67 22.51
N ASN A 35 21.23 7.79 23.23
CA ASN A 35 20.61 7.91 24.54
C ASN A 35 19.08 7.90 24.43
N ALA A 36 18.39 7.12 25.26
CA ALA A 36 16.92 7.08 25.31
C ALA A 36 16.28 8.47 25.52
N ALA A 37 16.97 9.36 26.25
CA ALA A 37 16.54 10.75 26.42
C ALA A 37 16.44 11.52 25.08
N LEU A 38 17.30 11.20 24.11
CA LEU A 38 17.28 11.83 22.78
C LEU A 38 16.05 11.40 21.96
N VAL A 39 15.63 10.13 22.08
CA VAL A 39 14.42 9.63 21.44
C VAL A 39 13.18 10.30 22.03
N HIS A 40 13.11 10.39 23.36
CA HIS A 40 12.03 11.13 24.04
C HIS A 40 12.02 12.61 23.67
N TYR A 41 13.17 13.25 23.53
CA TYR A 41 13.27 14.64 23.10
C TYR A 41 12.71 14.85 21.68
N HIS A 42 13.04 13.96 20.74
CA HIS A 42 12.62 14.12 19.34
C HIS A 42 11.18 13.71 19.05
N PHE A 43 10.65 12.71 19.76
CA PHE A 43 9.37 12.08 19.43
C PHE A 43 8.38 12.06 20.59
N GLY A 44 8.82 12.26 21.83
CA GLY A 44 7.97 12.20 23.02
C GLY A 44 7.64 10.76 23.43
N ASN A 45 6.93 10.00 22.60
CA ASN A 45 6.43 8.67 22.94
C ASN A 45 6.52 7.64 21.78
N LYS A 46 6.20 6.38 22.07
CA LYS A 46 6.28 5.25 21.11
C LYS A 46 5.32 5.43 19.94
N GLU A 47 4.11 5.92 20.21
CA GLU A 47 3.09 6.19 19.20
C GLU A 47 3.58 7.20 18.17
N ALA A 48 4.21 8.30 18.60
CA ALA A 48 4.75 9.31 17.71
C ALA A 48 5.89 8.77 16.84
N VAL A 49 6.77 7.92 17.38
CA VAL A 49 7.79 7.23 16.57
C VAL A 49 7.12 6.31 15.56
N TYR A 50 6.17 5.48 15.98
CA TYR A 50 5.45 4.55 15.11
C TYR A 50 4.73 5.30 13.97
N ARG A 51 3.99 6.36 14.30
CA ARG A 51 3.29 7.21 13.33
C ARG A 51 4.25 7.84 12.34
N GLU A 52 5.39 8.37 12.79
CA GLU A 52 6.37 9.00 11.91
C GLU A 52 7.04 7.98 10.98
N VAL A 53 7.34 6.77 11.49
CA VAL A 53 7.87 5.65 10.68
C VAL A 53 6.89 5.31 9.55
N ILE A 54 5.61 5.08 9.85
CA ILE A 54 4.60 4.76 8.83
C ILE A 54 4.39 5.94 7.87
N SER A 55 4.28 7.15 8.42
CA SER A 55 3.97 8.37 7.65
C SER A 55 5.05 8.70 6.63
N ARG A 56 6.34 8.50 6.97
CA ARG A 56 7.46 8.73 6.06
C ARG A 56 7.30 7.94 4.75
N TYR A 57 6.80 6.70 4.84
CA TYR A 57 6.63 5.81 3.70
C TYR A 57 5.36 6.11 2.95
N LEU A 58 4.24 6.24 3.66
CA LEU A 58 2.96 6.53 3.03
C LEU A 58 2.98 7.84 2.28
N LYS A 59 3.68 8.87 2.77
CA LYS A 59 3.85 10.14 2.04
C LYS A 59 4.54 9.93 0.69
N ALA A 60 5.71 9.31 0.67
CA ALA A 60 6.44 9.03 -0.57
C ALA A 60 5.65 8.13 -1.54
N LEU A 61 5.01 7.08 -1.01
CA LEU A 61 4.16 6.18 -1.79
C LEU A 61 2.97 6.91 -2.41
N ASN A 62 2.33 7.78 -1.65
CA ASN A 62 1.16 8.53 -2.10
C ASN A 62 1.52 9.65 -3.07
N GLU A 63 2.69 10.27 -2.93
CA GLU A 63 3.24 11.21 -3.92
C GLU A 63 3.43 10.52 -5.27
N GLN A 64 4.02 9.32 -5.29
CA GLN A 64 4.16 8.52 -6.51
C GLN A 64 2.80 8.13 -7.11
N ARG A 65 1.86 7.66 -6.29
CA ARG A 65 0.49 7.36 -6.74
C ARG A 65 -0.22 8.58 -7.30
N LEU A 66 -0.06 9.75 -6.68
CA LEU A 66 -0.67 10.98 -7.17
C LEU A 66 -0.09 11.39 -8.52
N GLU A 67 1.22 11.26 -8.67
CA GLU A 67 1.90 11.53 -9.94
C GLU A 67 1.48 10.53 -11.03
N ASN A 68 1.37 9.24 -10.70
CA ASN A 68 0.83 8.24 -11.62
C ASN A 68 -0.59 8.60 -12.07
N LEU A 69 -1.46 8.99 -11.13
CA LEU A 69 -2.84 9.40 -11.45
C LEU A 69 -2.86 10.59 -12.41
N ARG A 70 -1.98 11.57 -12.22
CA ARG A 70 -1.86 12.75 -13.11
C ARG A 70 -1.36 12.42 -14.50
N ARG A 71 -0.55 11.38 -14.65
CA ARG A 71 0.01 10.93 -15.93
C ARG A 71 -0.96 10.09 -16.77
N ILE A 72 -2.05 9.59 -16.17
CA ILE A 72 -3.07 8.84 -16.92
C ILE A 72 -3.73 9.78 -17.92
N ASP A 73 -3.65 9.42 -19.21
CA ASP A 73 -4.26 10.19 -20.29
C ASP A 73 -5.77 10.38 -20.02
N PRO A 74 -6.27 11.63 -19.94
CA PRO A 74 -7.69 11.92 -19.70
C PRO A 74 -8.62 11.35 -20.78
N ASN A 75 -8.09 11.05 -21.98
CA ASN A 75 -8.83 10.51 -23.09
C ASN A 75 -8.94 8.99 -23.09
N LEU A 76 -8.14 8.26 -22.29
CA LEU A 76 -8.35 6.82 -22.10
C LEU A 76 -9.77 6.55 -21.62
N LYS A 77 -10.39 5.45 -22.04
CA LYS A 77 -11.75 5.04 -21.65
C LYS A 77 -11.80 3.54 -21.33
N GLY A 78 -12.93 3.14 -20.75
CA GLY A 78 -13.28 1.75 -20.51
C GLY A 78 -12.16 0.95 -19.82
N LYS A 79 -11.95 -0.27 -20.32
CA LYS A 79 -11.00 -1.23 -19.74
C LYS A 79 -9.58 -0.66 -19.62
N ARG A 80 -9.10 0.06 -20.65
CA ARG A 80 -7.72 0.59 -20.68
C ARG A 80 -7.49 1.67 -19.61
N ARG A 81 -8.49 2.52 -19.34
CA ARG A 81 -8.39 3.50 -18.25
C ARG A 81 -8.48 2.83 -16.88
N ILE A 82 -9.34 1.82 -16.71
CA ILE A 82 -9.40 1.03 -15.47
C ILE A 82 -8.05 0.37 -15.20
N GLU A 83 -7.45 -0.26 -16.21
CA GLU A 83 -6.13 -0.87 -16.12
C GLU A 83 -5.06 0.12 -15.66
N ALA A 84 -4.98 1.30 -16.29
CA ALA A 84 -4.05 2.34 -15.92
C ALA A 84 -4.27 2.85 -14.47
N LEU A 85 -5.52 2.96 -14.03
CA LEU A 85 -5.87 3.37 -12.66
C LEU A 85 -5.46 2.32 -11.63
N ILE A 86 -5.75 1.04 -11.86
CA ILE A 86 -5.37 -0.02 -10.93
C ILE A 86 -3.84 -0.15 -10.88
N ARG A 87 -3.18 -0.21 -12.04
CA ARG A 87 -1.72 -0.29 -12.15
C ARG A 87 -1.05 0.90 -11.46
N GLY A 88 -1.50 2.12 -11.73
CA GLY A 88 -0.94 3.33 -11.14
C GLY A 88 -1.02 3.38 -9.61
N TYR A 89 -2.03 2.73 -9.02
CA TYR A 89 -2.18 2.62 -7.57
C TYR A 89 -1.31 1.54 -6.94
N ILE A 90 -1.25 0.34 -7.53
CA ILE A 90 -0.60 -0.82 -6.89
C ILE A 90 0.90 -0.90 -7.17
N SER A 91 1.36 -0.47 -8.35
CA SER A 91 2.76 -0.68 -8.78
C SER A 91 3.77 -0.04 -7.83
N PRO A 92 3.59 1.21 -7.35
CA PRO A 92 4.52 1.83 -6.40
C PRO A 92 4.77 1.01 -5.12
N HIS A 93 3.78 0.23 -4.66
CA HIS A 93 3.97 -0.63 -3.48
C HIS A 93 4.70 -1.93 -3.85
N LEU A 94 4.31 -2.56 -4.97
CA LEU A 94 4.90 -3.84 -5.40
C LEU A 94 6.35 -3.66 -5.88
N GLU A 95 6.67 -2.53 -6.49
CA GLU A 95 8.04 -2.13 -6.82
C GLU A 95 8.94 -2.07 -5.56
N LEU A 96 8.41 -1.58 -4.43
CA LEU A 96 9.13 -1.58 -3.15
C LEU A 96 9.34 -2.99 -2.60
N CYS A 97 8.51 -3.97 -2.94
CA CYS A 97 8.77 -5.35 -2.55
C CYS A 97 10.08 -5.84 -3.20
N GLY A 98 10.38 -5.46 -4.44
CA GLY A 98 11.64 -5.84 -5.10
C GLY A 98 12.90 -5.25 -4.47
N ASP A 99 12.80 -4.22 -3.62
CA ASP A 99 13.96 -3.60 -2.95
C ASP A 99 14.16 -4.17 -1.54
N GLU A 100 15.23 -4.96 -1.35
CA GLU A 100 15.64 -5.50 -0.04
C GLU A 100 15.71 -4.45 1.07
N LYS A 101 16.12 -3.22 0.75
CA LYS A 101 16.23 -2.13 1.74
C LYS A 101 14.85 -1.66 2.22
N ALA A 102 13.80 -1.91 1.45
CA ALA A 102 12.43 -1.55 1.77
C ALA A 102 11.66 -2.69 2.48
N HIS A 103 12.18 -3.92 2.54
CA HIS A 103 11.45 -5.08 3.08
C HIS A 103 10.90 -4.88 4.48
N ALA A 104 11.69 -4.30 5.40
CA ALA A 104 11.23 -4.01 6.76
C ALA A 104 10.01 -3.07 6.75
N TYR A 105 10.01 -2.08 5.86
CA TYR A 105 8.90 -1.14 5.70
C TYR A 105 7.67 -1.78 5.08
N VAL A 106 7.85 -2.54 4.01
CA VAL A 106 6.75 -3.25 3.33
C VAL A 106 6.07 -4.20 4.31
N ARG A 107 6.85 -4.94 5.12
CA ARG A 107 6.34 -5.82 6.19
C ARG A 107 5.57 -5.05 7.27
N LEU A 108 6.11 -3.91 7.70
CA LEU A 108 5.45 -3.06 8.67
C LEU A 108 4.13 -2.50 8.13
N LEU A 109 4.07 -2.10 6.86
CA LEU A 109 2.82 -1.66 6.21
C LEU A 109 1.80 -2.79 6.10
N ALA A 110 2.22 -4.01 5.78
CA ALA A 110 1.32 -5.16 5.76
C ALA A 110 0.70 -5.42 7.14
N ARG A 111 1.51 -5.38 8.21
CA ARG A 111 1.02 -5.43 9.59
C ARG A 111 0.04 -4.30 9.90
N PHE A 112 0.40 -3.07 9.58
CA PHE A 112 -0.47 -1.89 9.77
C PHE A 112 -1.84 -2.04 9.08
N VAL A 113 -1.88 -2.64 7.89
CA VAL A 113 -3.14 -2.87 7.15
C VAL A 113 -3.98 -3.98 7.77
N MET A 114 -3.36 -5.03 8.29
CA MET A 114 -4.05 -6.20 8.84
C MET A 114 -4.42 -6.04 10.32
N GLU A 115 -3.63 -5.29 11.08
CA GLU A 115 -3.78 -5.11 12.52
C GLU A 115 -4.59 -3.83 12.81
N SER A 116 -5.89 -3.99 13.06
CA SER A 116 -6.77 -2.87 13.41
C SER A 116 -6.41 -2.28 14.77
N HIS A 117 -5.79 -1.09 14.78
CA HIS A 117 -5.52 -0.32 15.99
C HIS A 117 -6.12 1.08 15.87
N SER A 118 -6.90 1.50 16.87
CA SER A 118 -7.36 2.89 17.04
C SER A 118 -6.20 3.91 17.00
N LEU A 119 -4.99 3.45 17.36
CA LEU A 119 -3.71 4.16 17.23
C LEU A 119 -3.45 4.72 15.82
N THR A 120 -4.06 4.12 14.80
CA THR A 120 -3.74 4.37 13.39
C THR A 120 -4.88 4.99 12.59
N ASP A 121 -6.05 5.22 13.20
CA ASP A 121 -7.22 5.79 12.52
C ASP A 121 -6.92 7.14 11.87
N SER A 122 -6.09 7.96 12.54
CA SER A 122 -5.63 9.24 11.99
C SER A 122 -4.75 9.04 10.75
N ILE A 123 -3.84 8.05 10.76
CA ILE A 123 -2.98 7.72 9.60
C ILE A 123 -3.83 7.26 8.41
N TYR A 124 -4.84 6.42 8.65
CA TYR A 124 -5.78 6.03 7.60
C TYR A 124 -6.49 7.24 7.00
N THR A 125 -7.04 8.10 7.87
CA THR A 125 -7.82 9.26 7.46
C THR A 125 -6.98 10.31 6.74
N GLU A 126 -5.76 10.56 7.22
CA GLU A 126 -4.89 11.64 6.73
C GLU A 126 -4.02 11.23 5.53
N LEU A 127 -3.56 9.97 5.47
CA LEU A 127 -2.60 9.54 4.45
C LEU A 127 -3.21 8.56 3.46
N LEU A 128 -3.96 7.55 3.89
CA LEU A 128 -4.45 6.51 2.96
C LEU A 128 -5.73 6.91 2.22
N MET A 129 -6.71 7.46 2.94
CA MET A 129 -8.02 7.78 2.39
C MET A 129 -8.00 8.86 1.30
N PRO A 130 -7.21 9.96 1.39
CA PRO A 130 -7.25 11.01 0.37
C PRO A 130 -6.84 10.52 -1.02
N ILE A 131 -5.73 9.78 -1.13
CA ILE A 131 -5.28 9.24 -2.41
C ILE A 131 -6.23 8.15 -2.91
N ARG A 132 -6.72 7.28 -2.00
CA ARG A 132 -7.68 6.23 -2.34
C ARG A 132 -8.97 6.80 -2.92
N ASN A 133 -9.48 7.88 -2.32
CA ASN A 133 -10.69 8.56 -2.79
C ASN A 133 -10.51 9.14 -4.20
N GLN A 134 -9.34 9.70 -4.53
CA GLN A 134 -9.08 10.21 -5.88
C GLN A 134 -9.10 9.10 -6.93
N TYR A 135 -8.48 7.95 -6.65
CA TYR A 135 -8.52 6.79 -7.55
C TYR A 135 -9.94 6.22 -7.67
N LEU A 136 -10.69 6.12 -6.57
CA LEU A 136 -12.08 5.65 -6.59
C LEU A 136 -12.99 6.60 -7.39
N LEU A 137 -12.80 7.91 -7.28
CA LEU A 137 -13.53 8.89 -8.09
C LEU A 137 -13.23 8.69 -9.58
N ALA A 138 -11.96 8.57 -9.96
CA ALA A 138 -11.57 8.34 -11.36
C ALA A 138 -12.09 6.99 -11.91
N LEU A 139 -12.13 5.94 -11.08
CA LEU A 139 -12.74 4.65 -11.45
C LEU A 139 -14.25 4.78 -11.68
N ARG A 140 -14.94 5.52 -10.81
CA ARG A 140 -16.40 5.76 -10.95
C ARG A 140 -16.72 6.61 -12.17
N GLU A 141 -15.90 7.60 -12.52
CA GLU A 141 -16.04 8.36 -13.77
C GLU A 141 -15.86 7.46 -15.00
N THR A 142 -14.98 6.46 -14.91
CA THR A 142 -14.69 5.52 -16.00
C THR A 142 -15.77 4.46 -16.15
N ALA A 143 -16.39 4.03 -15.04
CA ALA A 143 -17.41 3.01 -14.99
C ALA A 143 -18.65 3.49 -14.19
N PRO A 144 -19.39 4.51 -14.69
CA PRO A 144 -20.45 5.18 -13.94
C PRO A 144 -21.67 4.31 -13.61
N ASN A 145 -21.82 3.19 -14.32
CA ASN A 145 -22.96 2.27 -14.16
C ASN A 145 -22.74 1.22 -13.07
N ILE A 146 -21.51 1.09 -12.54
CA ILE A 146 -21.24 0.19 -11.42
C ILE A 146 -21.58 0.91 -10.11
N SER A 147 -22.24 0.21 -9.18
CA SER A 147 -22.55 0.78 -7.86
C SER A 147 -21.27 1.16 -7.10
N THR A 148 -21.34 2.21 -6.28
CA THR A 148 -20.21 2.65 -5.47
C THR A 148 -19.69 1.54 -4.56
N ASP A 149 -20.57 0.75 -3.93
CA ASP A 149 -20.15 -0.37 -3.06
C ASP A 149 -19.34 -1.40 -3.85
N ALA A 150 -19.79 -1.77 -5.05
CA ALA A 150 -19.11 -2.77 -5.86
C ALA A 150 -17.72 -2.29 -6.32
N VAL A 151 -17.59 -1.04 -6.79
CA VAL A 151 -16.28 -0.46 -7.15
C VAL A 151 -15.35 -0.40 -5.93
N VAL A 152 -15.85 0.08 -4.80
CA VAL A 152 -15.07 0.14 -3.55
C VAL A 152 -14.62 -1.25 -3.11
N ARG A 153 -15.48 -2.27 -3.23
CA ARG A 153 -15.19 -3.65 -2.85
C ARG A 153 -14.10 -4.26 -3.73
N VAL A 154 -14.22 -4.17 -5.06
CA VAL A 154 -13.20 -4.70 -5.97
C VAL A 154 -11.88 -3.96 -5.83
N PHE A 155 -11.90 -2.64 -5.64
CA PHE A 155 -10.69 -1.89 -5.32
C PHE A 155 -10.06 -2.36 -4.00
N SER A 156 -10.87 -2.67 -2.98
CA SER A 156 -10.38 -3.23 -1.72
C SER A 156 -9.73 -4.60 -1.90
N PHE A 157 -10.25 -5.43 -2.80
CA PHE A 157 -9.60 -6.71 -3.14
C PHE A 157 -8.23 -6.49 -3.77
N ALA A 158 -8.10 -5.53 -4.70
CA ALA A 158 -6.80 -5.18 -5.29
C ALA A 158 -5.81 -4.70 -4.22
N VAL A 159 -6.25 -3.86 -3.28
CA VAL A 159 -5.44 -3.43 -2.14
C VAL A 159 -5.01 -4.62 -1.28
N MET A 160 -5.93 -5.55 -0.99
CA MET A 160 -5.60 -6.71 -0.17
C MET A 160 -4.59 -7.62 -0.88
N LEU A 161 -4.80 -7.92 -2.16
CA LEU A 161 -3.87 -8.71 -2.97
C LEU A 161 -2.48 -8.05 -3.05
N MET A 162 -2.42 -6.74 -3.27
CA MET A 162 -1.17 -5.96 -3.27
C MET A 162 -0.40 -6.11 -1.94
N ILE A 163 -1.12 -6.16 -0.81
CA ILE A 163 -0.52 -6.26 0.53
C ILE A 163 -0.16 -7.70 0.90
N THR A 164 -0.99 -8.68 0.59
CA THR A 164 -0.86 -10.04 1.13
C THR A 164 -0.16 -11.01 0.19
N ALA A 165 -0.30 -10.86 -1.13
CA ALA A 165 0.31 -11.79 -2.09
C ALA A 165 1.84 -11.90 -1.93
N PRO A 166 2.61 -10.81 -1.69
CA PRO A 166 4.05 -10.91 -1.45
C PRO A 166 4.45 -11.72 -0.21
N PHE A 167 3.51 -11.96 0.71
CA PHE A 167 3.73 -12.62 1.99
C PHE A 167 3.06 -13.99 2.10
N ASP A 168 2.51 -14.53 1.01
CA ASP A 168 1.85 -15.82 1.03
C ASP A 168 2.85 -16.97 1.26
N GLY A 169 2.95 -17.41 2.51
CA GLY A 169 3.84 -18.51 2.90
C GLY A 169 3.48 -19.86 2.26
N SER A 170 2.26 -20.02 1.73
CA SER A 170 1.86 -21.24 1.02
C SER A 170 2.37 -21.28 -0.41
N TYR A 171 2.64 -20.12 -1.02
CA TYR A 171 3.01 -19.99 -2.42
C TYR A 171 4.26 -20.81 -2.76
N ARG A 172 5.32 -20.72 -1.95
CA ARG A 172 6.57 -21.50 -2.16
C ARG A 172 6.33 -23.00 -2.17
N THR A 173 5.49 -23.48 -1.26
CA THR A 173 5.16 -24.91 -1.17
C THR A 173 4.41 -25.40 -2.42
N MET A 174 3.59 -24.54 -3.03
CA MET A 174 2.75 -24.90 -4.18
C MET A 174 3.43 -24.68 -5.54
N SER A 175 4.23 -23.62 -5.69
CA SER A 175 4.80 -23.20 -6.96
C SER A 175 6.31 -23.46 -7.08
N GLY A 176 6.99 -23.70 -5.95
CA GLY A 176 8.46 -23.77 -5.89
C GLY A 176 9.16 -22.42 -5.99
N ARG A 177 8.42 -21.30 -6.00
CA ARG A 177 8.95 -19.93 -6.11
C ARG A 177 8.61 -19.10 -4.87
N ASP A 178 9.38 -18.05 -4.62
CA ASP A 178 9.08 -17.13 -3.53
C ASP A 178 7.87 -16.26 -3.87
N ALA A 179 6.97 -16.09 -2.89
CA ALA A 179 5.82 -15.19 -3.03
C ALA A 179 6.28 -13.72 -3.11
N TRP A 180 7.37 -13.44 -2.40
CA TRP A 180 8.01 -12.15 -2.41
C TRP A 180 8.64 -11.89 -3.78
N PRO A 181 8.22 -10.86 -4.52
CA PRO A 181 8.68 -10.67 -5.88
C PRO A 181 10.08 -10.04 -5.92
N GLU A 182 11.04 -10.72 -6.56
CA GLU A 182 12.29 -10.09 -7.02
C GLU A 182 12.02 -9.21 -8.25
N GLU A 183 11.19 -9.70 -9.16
CA GLU A 183 10.68 -8.98 -10.34
C GLU A 183 9.16 -8.76 -10.17
N PRO A 184 8.71 -7.57 -9.72
CA PRO A 184 7.31 -7.35 -9.33
C PRO A 184 6.34 -7.23 -10.49
N GLU A 185 6.81 -7.10 -11.73
CA GLU A 185 5.95 -6.86 -12.91
C GLU A 185 4.94 -7.99 -13.14
N ASP A 186 5.37 -9.25 -13.03
CA ASP A 186 4.48 -10.41 -13.20
C ASP A 186 3.33 -10.40 -12.19
N LEU A 187 3.61 -10.02 -10.93
CA LEU A 187 2.60 -9.94 -9.88
C LEU A 187 1.68 -8.73 -10.08
N ILE A 188 2.23 -7.59 -10.52
CA ILE A 188 1.45 -6.41 -10.91
C ILE A 188 0.45 -6.79 -12.01
N ASP A 189 0.92 -7.44 -13.08
CA ASP A 189 0.10 -7.86 -14.21
C ASP A 189 -1.04 -8.80 -13.79
N GLN A 190 -0.74 -9.76 -12.91
CA GLN A 190 -1.75 -10.69 -12.37
C GLN A 190 -2.82 -9.96 -11.56
N ILE A 191 -2.43 -9.07 -10.64
CA ILE A 191 -3.38 -8.33 -9.79
C ILE A 191 -4.20 -7.35 -10.63
N VAL A 192 -3.57 -6.64 -11.57
CA VAL A 192 -4.25 -5.74 -12.51
C VAL A 192 -5.26 -6.53 -13.34
N GLY A 193 -4.83 -7.63 -13.96
CA GLY A 193 -5.67 -8.48 -14.80
C GLY A 193 -6.90 -9.00 -14.06
N PHE A 194 -6.70 -9.55 -12.85
CA PHE A 194 -7.79 -10.04 -11.99
C PHE A 194 -8.78 -8.93 -11.61
N THR A 195 -8.27 -7.76 -11.20
CA THR A 195 -9.09 -6.63 -10.78
C THR A 195 -9.88 -6.05 -11.95
N VAL A 196 -9.23 -5.83 -13.10
CA VAL A 196 -9.86 -5.30 -14.31
C VAL A 196 -10.96 -6.24 -14.82
N ALA A 197 -10.71 -7.56 -14.81
CA ALA A 197 -11.72 -8.55 -15.17
C ALA A 197 -12.93 -8.50 -14.23
N GLY A 198 -12.71 -8.40 -12.91
CA GLY A 198 -13.80 -8.26 -11.94
C GLY A 198 -14.63 -6.98 -12.13
N ILE A 199 -13.98 -5.84 -12.41
CA ILE A 199 -14.70 -4.59 -12.72
C ILE A 199 -15.48 -4.72 -14.04
N ALA A 200 -14.91 -5.41 -15.03
CA ALA A 200 -15.57 -5.61 -16.31
C ALA A 200 -16.84 -6.45 -16.20
N ASP A 201 -16.77 -7.58 -15.50
CA ASP A 201 -17.92 -8.44 -15.23
C ASP A 201 -19.05 -7.68 -14.51
N LEU A 202 -18.72 -6.86 -13.51
CA LEU A 202 -19.70 -6.02 -12.81
C LEU A 202 -20.39 -4.99 -13.72
N ALA A 203 -19.66 -4.40 -14.65
CA ALA A 203 -20.26 -3.48 -15.62
C ALA A 203 -21.22 -4.21 -16.56
N GLU A 204 -20.83 -5.39 -17.05
CA GLU A 204 -21.66 -6.22 -17.92
C GLU A 204 -22.96 -6.66 -17.23
N ALA A 205 -22.85 -7.16 -15.99
CA ALA A 205 -23.99 -7.55 -15.15
C ALA A 205 -24.93 -6.37 -14.84
N SER A 206 -24.41 -5.14 -14.83
CA SER A 206 -25.19 -3.91 -14.65
C SER A 206 -25.87 -3.45 -15.97
N GLY A 207 -25.81 -4.25 -17.03
CA GLY A 207 -26.43 -3.97 -18.34
C GLY A 207 -25.56 -3.11 -19.27
N ALA A 208 -24.29 -2.88 -18.92
CA ALA A 208 -23.35 -2.06 -19.67
C ALA A 208 -22.18 -2.91 -20.16
N GLY A 209 -22.30 -3.51 -21.35
CA GLY A 209 -21.17 -4.18 -22.00
C GLY A 209 -19.95 -3.25 -22.07
N ILE A 210 -18.82 -3.63 -21.44
CA ILE A 210 -17.56 -2.88 -21.59
C ILE A 210 -17.09 -2.92 -23.06
N GLY A 211 -17.61 -3.86 -23.86
CA GLY A 211 -17.45 -3.97 -25.31
C GLY A 211 -18.07 -2.85 -26.16
N LYS A 212 -18.62 -1.77 -25.58
CA LYS A 212 -18.97 -0.53 -26.32
C LYS A 212 -18.07 0.66 -26.01
N LEU A 213 -17.02 0.48 -25.21
CA LEU A 213 -16.00 1.49 -24.94
C LEU A 213 -14.73 1.08 -25.70
N GLY A 214 -14.71 1.37 -27.00
CA GLY A 214 -13.55 1.17 -27.87
C GLY A 214 -12.31 1.94 -27.43
#